data_AF-A0A3A8P8W6-F1
#
_entry.id   AF-A0A3A8P8W6-F1
#
_cell.length_a   1.000
_cell.length_b   1.000
_cell.length_c   1.000
_cell.angle_alpha   90.00
_cell.angle_beta   90.00
_cell.angle_gamma   90.00
#
_symmetry.space_group_name_H-M   'P 1'
#
loop_
_entity.id
_entity.type
_entity.pdbx_description
1 polymer ?
#
loop_
_entity_poly.entity_id
_entity_poly.type
_entity_poly.pdbx_seq_one_letter_code
_entity_poly.pdbx_strand_id
1 'polypeptide(L)'
;MREPVAQQGDGLGEKHLSTVRVSLIASVAALGGFLFGFDTAVINGAIGALERNFTAHAAAVGLSVSSALLGAAAGAVLAGRLADRHGRTRTMLATSLLFVASAAGSG
;
A
#
# COMPACT_ATOMS: atom_id res chain seq x y z
N MET A 1 24.35 -42.82 40.82
CA MET A 1 23.36 -43.23 39.81
C MET A 1 23.02 -41.99 39.00
N ARG A 2 23.49 -41.94 37.75
CA ARG A 2 23.31 -40.80 36.84
C ARG A 2 21.95 -40.93 36.15
N GLU A 3 21.26 -39.80 36.01
CA GLU A 3 20.59 -39.44 34.76
C GLU A 3 20.91 -37.95 34.49
N PRO A 4 21.22 -37.54 33.25
CA PRO A 4 21.77 -36.25 32.89
C PRO A 4 20.71 -35.25 32.41
N VAL A 5 21.12 -33.98 32.39
CA VAL A 5 20.47 -32.85 31.72
C VAL A 5 20.02 -33.21 30.30
N ALA A 6 18.71 -33.24 30.06
CA ALA A 6 18.16 -33.09 28.71
C ALA A 6 18.19 -31.61 28.34
N GLN A 7 19.30 -31.21 27.72
CA GLN A 7 19.36 -29.98 26.94
C GLN A 7 18.43 -30.17 25.74
N GLN A 8 17.21 -29.63 25.81
CA GLN A 8 16.41 -29.44 24.61
C GLN A 8 17.01 -28.26 23.86
N GLY A 9 17.88 -28.61 22.93
CA GLY A 9 18.51 -27.72 22.00
C GLY A 9 17.51 -26.96 21.12
N ASP A 10 17.94 -25.74 20.80
CA ASP A 10 17.90 -25.17 19.46
C ASP A 10 16.65 -24.37 19.06
N GLY A 11 16.26 -23.42 19.91
CA GLY A 11 15.38 -22.30 19.52
C GLY A 11 16.05 -21.20 18.67
N LEU A 12 17.16 -21.51 17.97
CA LEU A 12 18.00 -20.53 17.27
C LEU A 12 17.79 -20.47 15.75
N GLY A 13 16.93 -21.33 15.17
CA GLY A 13 16.66 -21.36 13.72
C GLY A 13 15.39 -20.65 13.24
N GLU A 14 14.39 -20.46 14.12
CA GLU A 14 13.01 -20.12 13.70
C GLU A 14 12.70 -18.60 13.71
N LYS A 15 13.58 -17.74 14.27
CA LYS A 15 13.28 -16.31 14.50
C LYS A 15 13.83 -15.34 13.44
N HIS A 16 14.62 -15.78 12.47
CA HIS A 16 15.28 -14.85 11.53
C HIS A 16 14.46 -14.60 10.25
N LEU A 17 13.74 -15.60 9.74
CA LEU A 17 12.97 -15.49 8.50
C LEU A 17 11.72 -14.60 8.64
N SER A 18 11.13 -14.55 9.84
CA SER A 18 9.93 -13.75 10.13
C SER A 18 10.23 -12.24 10.13
N THR A 19 11.29 -11.80 10.80
CA THR A 19 11.64 -10.38 10.93
C THR A 19 11.95 -9.74 9.58
N VAL A 20 12.70 -10.44 8.72
CA VAL A 20 13.01 -9.96 7.37
C VAL A 20 11.73 -9.84 6.54
N ARG A 21 10.87 -10.85 6.56
CA ARG A 21 9.61 -10.84 5.80
C ARG A 21 8.67 -9.73 6.26
N VAL A 22 8.55 -9.51 7.56
CA VAL A 22 7.75 -8.42 8.13
C VAL A 22 8.33 -7.07 7.77
N SER A 23 9.66 -6.89 7.83
CA SER A 23 10.33 -5.64 7.42
C SER A 23 10.08 -5.31 5.96
N LEU A 24 10.17 -6.30 5.06
CA LEU A 24 9.89 -6.11 3.63
C LEU A 24 8.43 -5.70 3.39
N ILE A 25 7.48 -6.39 4.02
CA ILE A 25 6.06 -6.05 3.87
C ILE A 25 5.76 -4.67 4.45
N ALA A 26 6.39 -4.30 5.57
CA ALA A 26 6.25 -2.98 6.17
C ALA A 26 6.85 -1.89 5.28
N SER A 27 8.02 -2.10 4.68
CA SER A 27 8.63 -1.18 3.72
C SER A 27 7.75 -0.97 2.49
N VAL A 28 7.22 -2.04 1.90
CA VAL A 28 6.31 -1.92 0.75
C VAL A 28 5.01 -1.21 1.13
N ALA A 29 4.45 -1.48 2.32
CA ALA A 29 3.28 -0.77 2.82
C ALA A 29 3.56 0.73 3.07
N ALA A 30 4.72 1.06 3.64
CA ALA A 30 5.16 2.44 3.86
C ALA A 30 5.39 3.19 2.54
N LEU A 31 6.00 2.54 1.55
CA LEU A 31 6.17 3.09 0.20
C LEU A 31 4.82 3.34 -0.48
N GLY A 32 3.86 2.40 -0.34
CA GLY A 32 2.50 2.59 -0.84
C GLY A 32 1.81 3.81 -0.22
N GLY A 33 1.90 3.97 1.11
CA GLY A 33 1.38 5.15 1.81
C GLY A 33 2.11 6.44 1.44
N PHE A 34 3.41 6.37 1.21
CA PHE A 34 4.23 7.51 0.76
C PHE A 34 3.86 7.97 -0.65
N LEU A 35 3.71 7.05 -1.62
CA LEU A 35 3.27 7.37 -2.99
C LEU A 35 1.89 8.02 -2.98
N PHE A 36 0.94 7.47 -2.21
CA PHE A 36 -0.40 8.04 -2.08
C PHE A 36 -0.37 9.47 -1.49
N GLY A 37 0.48 9.69 -0.49
CA GLY A 37 0.69 11.01 0.10
C GLY A 37 1.34 11.99 -0.87
N PHE A 38 2.31 11.52 -1.68
CA PHE A 38 2.96 12.32 -2.72
C PHE A 38 1.98 12.78 -3.79
N ASP A 39 1.15 11.88 -4.31
CA ASP A 39 0.14 12.22 -5.33
C ASP A 39 -0.85 13.28 -4.80
N THR A 40 -1.27 13.11 -3.54
CA THR A 40 -2.15 14.08 -2.87
C THR A 40 -1.47 15.43 -2.68
N ALA A 41 -0.17 15.47 -2.35
CA ALA A 41 0.59 16.70 -2.20
C ALA A 41 0.76 17.44 -3.53
N VAL A 42 1.05 16.72 -4.61
CA VAL A 42 1.17 17.28 -5.98
C VAL A 42 -0.17 17.86 -6.43
N ILE A 43 -1.27 17.13 -6.23
CA ILE A 43 -2.61 17.62 -6.56
C ILE A 43 -2.92 18.92 -5.82
N ASN A 44 -2.72 18.97 -4.50
CA ASN A 44 -2.96 20.17 -3.71
C ASN A 44 -2.09 21.36 -4.17
N GLY A 45 -0.83 21.09 -4.54
CA GLY A 45 0.06 22.10 -5.12
C GLY A 45 -0.39 22.60 -6.51
N ALA A 46 -1.08 21.75 -7.28
CA ALA A 46 -1.55 22.05 -8.62
C ALA A 46 -2.92 22.77 -8.68
N ILE A 47 -3.79 22.63 -7.67
CA ILE A 47 -5.16 23.20 -7.67
C ILE A 47 -5.16 24.69 -8.03
N GLY A 48 -4.33 25.50 -7.38
CA GLY A 48 -4.29 26.95 -7.64
C GLY A 48 -3.82 27.31 -9.05
N ALA A 49 -2.99 26.49 -9.69
CA ALA A 49 -2.62 26.68 -11.09
C ALA A 49 -3.73 26.21 -12.04
N LEU A 50 -4.43 25.13 -11.70
CA LEU A 50 -5.56 24.61 -12.46
C LEU A 50 -6.71 25.63 -12.53
N GLU A 51 -7.09 26.22 -11.39
CA GLU A 51 -8.16 27.22 -11.33
C GLU A 51 -7.85 28.46 -12.18
N ARG A 52 -6.58 28.90 -12.18
CA ARG A 52 -6.15 30.07 -12.96
C ARG A 52 -6.00 29.79 -14.46
N ASN A 53 -5.46 28.64 -14.84
CA ASN A 53 -5.13 28.33 -16.23
C ASN A 53 -6.31 27.78 -17.04
N PHE A 54 -7.24 27.06 -16.38
CA PHE A 54 -8.35 26.41 -17.08
C PHE A 54 -9.68 27.16 -16.94
N THR A 55 -9.74 28.30 -16.22
CA THR A 55 -11.01 28.94 -15.81
C THR A 55 -12.01 27.91 -15.23
N ALA A 56 -11.47 26.85 -14.63
CA ALA A 56 -12.24 25.71 -14.18
C ALA A 56 -13.00 26.12 -12.92
N HIS A 57 -14.31 25.89 -12.92
CA HIS A 57 -15.14 26.18 -11.76
C HIS A 57 -14.62 25.38 -10.55
N ALA A 58 -14.41 26.03 -9.40
CA ALA A 58 -13.83 25.40 -8.21
C ALA A 58 -14.55 24.11 -7.80
N ALA A 59 -15.85 24.01 -8.02
CA ALA A 59 -16.62 22.78 -7.76
C ALA A 59 -16.20 21.61 -8.66
N ALA A 60 -15.79 21.85 -9.91
CA ALA A 60 -15.34 20.80 -10.83
C ALA A 60 -13.98 20.24 -10.39
N VAL A 61 -13.02 21.12 -10.04
CA VAL A 61 -11.72 20.71 -9.50
C VAL A 61 -11.91 19.96 -8.18
N GLY A 62 -12.76 20.48 -7.28
CA GLY A 62 -13.10 19.84 -6.02
C GLY A 62 -13.73 18.45 -6.20
N LEU A 63 -14.63 18.27 -7.17
CA LEU A 63 -15.22 16.97 -7.49
C LEU A 63 -14.19 15.98 -8.04
N SER A 64 -13.26 16.43 -8.89
CA SER A 64 -12.18 15.58 -9.39
C SER A 64 -11.26 15.09 -8.27
N VAL A 65 -10.82 15.98 -7.38
CA VAL A 65 -9.94 15.61 -6.25
C VAL A 65 -10.69 14.74 -5.24
N SER A 66 -11.92 15.09 -4.90
CA SER A 66 -12.72 14.35 -3.91
C SER A 66 -13.07 12.95 -4.39
N SER A 67 -13.41 12.78 -5.68
CA SER A 67 -13.70 11.46 -6.24
C SER A 67 -12.48 10.53 -6.23
N ALA A 68 -11.28 11.07 -6.50
CA ALA A 68 -10.03 10.32 -6.38
C ALA A 68 -9.77 9.86 -4.93
N LEU A 69 -9.93 10.75 -3.94
CA LEU A 69 -9.79 10.43 -2.52
C LEU A 69 -10.82 9.40 -2.06
N LEU A 70 -12.08 9.54 -2.50
CA LEU A 70 -13.18 8.65 -2.15
C LEU A 70 -12.97 7.25 -2.75
N GLY A 71 -12.49 7.18 -3.99
CA GLY A 71 -12.06 5.94 -4.64
C GLY A 71 -10.90 5.27 -3.91
N ALA A 72 -9.90 6.05 -3.47
CA ALA A 72 -8.76 5.53 -2.71
C ALA A 72 -9.20 4.97 -1.34
N ALA A 73 -10.11 5.65 -0.63
CA ALA A 73 -10.65 5.19 0.63
C ALA A 73 -11.43 3.87 0.47
N ALA A 74 -12.33 3.80 -0.52
CA ALA A 74 -13.07 2.58 -0.83
C ALA A 74 -12.12 1.44 -1.23
N GLY A 75 -11.13 1.73 -2.07
CA GLY A 75 -10.10 0.79 -2.50
C GLY A 75 -9.29 0.23 -1.34
N ALA A 76 -8.88 1.07 -0.39
CA ALA A 76 -8.12 0.65 0.79
C ALA A 76 -8.92 -0.33 1.68
N VAL A 77 -10.22 -0.05 1.89
CA VAL A 77 -11.12 -0.94 2.65
C VAL A 77 -11.27 -2.29 1.94
N LEU A 78 -11.52 -2.28 0.63
CA LEU A 78 -11.69 -3.51 -0.14
C LEU A 78 -10.38 -4.33 -0.21
N ALA A 79 -9.26 -3.67 -0.45
CA ALA A 79 -7.93 -4.30 -0.51
C ALA A 79 -7.54 -4.91 0.83
N GLY A 80 -7.81 -4.22 1.95
CA GLY A 80 -7.57 -4.73 3.30
C GLY A 80 -8.37 -6.01 3.56
N ARG A 81 -9.68 -5.99 3.30
CA ARG A 81 -10.54 -7.18 3.47
C ARG A 81 -10.13 -8.34 2.56
N LEU A 82 -9.67 -8.04 1.34
CA LEU A 82 -9.19 -9.05 0.41
C LEU A 82 -7.86 -9.66 0.86
N ALA A 83 -6.95 -8.84 1.43
CA ALA A 83 -5.69 -9.27 2.03
C ALA A 83 -5.90 -10.22 3.20
N ASP A 84 -6.87 -9.93 4.06
CA ASP A 84 -7.19 -10.78 5.21
C ASP A 84 -7.82 -12.12 4.78
N ARG A 85 -8.65 -12.11 3.72
CA ARG A 85 -9.39 -13.32 3.29
C ARG A 85 -8.57 -14.27 2.40
N HIS A 86 -7.74 -13.76 1.49
CA HIS A 86 -7.01 -14.58 0.49
C HIS A 86 -5.52 -14.76 0.81
N GLY A 87 -5.05 -14.16 1.91
CA GLY A 87 -3.65 -14.16 2.32
C GLY A 87 -2.87 -12.99 1.71
N ARG A 88 -2.16 -12.26 2.57
CA ARG A 88 -1.46 -10.99 2.27
C ARG A 88 -0.56 -11.02 1.02
N THR A 89 0.13 -12.14 0.77
CA THR A 89 1.00 -12.30 -0.41
C THR A 89 0.23 -12.41 -1.73
N ARG A 90 -0.90 -13.12 -1.75
CA ARG A 90 -1.71 -13.27 -2.98
C ARG A 90 -2.36 -11.95 -3.36
N THR A 91 -2.82 -11.19 -2.37
CA THR A 91 -3.39 -9.86 -2.58
C THR A 91 -2.34 -8.86 -3.06
N MET A 92 -1.12 -8.89 -2.51
CA MET A 92 -0.01 -8.08 -3.07
C MET A 92 0.25 -8.39 -4.54
N LEU A 93 0.29 -9.68 -4.92
CA LEU A 93 0.56 -10.09 -6.30
C LEU A 93 -0.55 -9.62 -7.25
N ALA A 94 -1.81 -9.73 -6.83
CA ALA A 94 -2.95 -9.23 -7.59
C ALA A 94 -2.91 -7.70 -7.76
N THR A 95 -2.59 -6.95 -6.70
CA THR A 95 -2.44 -5.50 -6.76
C THR A 95 -1.28 -5.09 -7.68
N SER A 96 -0.15 -5.80 -7.63
CA SER A 96 1.00 -5.55 -8.53
C SER A 96 0.65 -5.79 -10.00
N LEU A 97 -0.12 -6.85 -10.31
CA LEU A 97 -0.60 -7.11 -11.68
C LEU A 97 -1.55 -6.02 -12.18
N LEU A 98 -2.51 -5.61 -11.34
CA LEU A 98 -3.41 -4.49 -11.64
C LEU A 98 -2.65 -3.19 -11.86
N PHE A 99 -1.61 -2.93 -11.05
CA PHE A 99 -0.76 -1.75 -11.18
C PHE A 99 0.00 -1.74 -12.51
N VAL A 100 0.61 -2.88 -12.88
CA VAL A 100 1.30 -3.01 -14.17
C VAL A 100 0.34 -2.83 -15.35
N ALA A 101 -0.85 -3.42 -15.28
CA ALA A 101 -1.87 -3.24 -16.30
C ALA A 101 -2.33 -1.78 -16.42
N SER A 102 -2.53 -1.09 -15.29
CA SER A 102 -2.88 0.33 -15.24
C SER A 102 -1.78 1.22 -15.82
N ALA A 103 -0.52 0.93 -15.49
CA ALA A 103 0.63 1.65 -16.04
C ALA A 103 0.76 1.45 -17.55
N ALA A 104 0.53 0.22 -18.04
CA ALA A 104 0.54 -0.08 -19.47
C ALA A 104 -0.60 0.61 -20.24
N GLY A 105 -1.77 0.76 -19.61
CA GLY A 105 -2.93 1.42 -20.23
C GLY A 105 -2.94 2.95 -20.13
N SER A 106 -2.04 3.55 -19.33
CA SER A 106 -1.92 5.03 -19.20
C SER A 106 -0.94 5.65 -20.21
N GLY A 107 -0.42 4.84 -21.14
CA GLY A 107 0.44 5.27 -22.24
C GLY A 107 -0.34 5.73 -23.47
#